data_AF-A0A090T0Y4-F1
#
_entry.id   AF-A0A090T0Y4-F1
#
_cell.length_a   1.000
_cell.length_b   1.000
_cell.length_c   1.000
_cell.angle_alpha   90.00
_cell.angle_beta   90.00
_cell.angle_gamma   90.00
#
_symmetry.space_group_name_H-M   'P 1'
#
loop_
_entity.id
_entity.type
_entity.pdbx_description
1 polymer ?
#
loop_
_entity_poly.entity_id
_entity_poly.type
_entity_poly.pdbx_seq_one_letter_code
_entity_poly.pdbx_strand_id
1 'polypeptide(L)'
;MKPGHWFNIAKELSASGKQVVLSTMALLEAPSEVNIMKKYIDNGDFAIEANDVSAIQLASESKVPFVVGPAVNTYNARTLQLFAKQGMIRWCMPVELSREWLENAMNQAEDLGIRGQFEVEVFSHGYLPLAYSARCFTARAENRAKDDCETCCIKYQQAFK
;
A
#
# COMPACT_ATOMS: atom_id res chain seq x y z
N MET A 1 18.30 -4.42 -0.81
CA MET A 1 18.70 -2.98 -0.94
C MET A 1 18.39 -2.28 0.37
N LYS A 2 19.23 -1.36 0.87
CA LYS A 2 18.95 -0.66 2.15
C LYS A 2 18.06 0.57 1.92
N PRO A 3 17.27 1.02 2.91
CA PRO A 3 16.41 2.21 2.79
C PRO A 3 17.10 3.45 2.20
N GLY A 4 18.37 3.70 2.57
CA GLY A 4 19.14 4.84 2.05
C GLY A 4 19.33 4.84 0.53
N HIS A 5 19.38 3.67 -0.11
CA HIS A 5 19.49 3.61 -1.58
C HIS A 5 18.21 4.10 -2.25
N TRP A 6 17.03 3.76 -1.69
CA TRP A 6 15.75 4.22 -2.19
C TRP A 6 15.60 5.74 -2.06
N PHE A 7 16.07 6.32 -0.96
CA PHE A 7 16.06 7.77 -0.79
C PHE A 7 16.94 8.52 -1.80
N ASN A 8 18.12 7.97 -2.14
CA ASN A 8 18.97 8.59 -3.15
C ASN A 8 18.29 8.59 -4.52
N ILE A 9 17.70 7.46 -4.93
CA ILE A 9 16.92 7.37 -6.17
C ILE A 9 15.73 8.33 -6.16
N ALA A 10 15.01 8.42 -5.03
CA ALA A 10 13.89 9.34 -4.88
C ALA A 10 14.32 10.80 -5.05
N LYS A 11 15.47 11.19 -4.49
CA LYS A 11 16.03 12.55 -4.65
C LYS A 11 16.43 12.85 -6.09
N GLU A 12 17.08 11.92 -6.77
CA GLU A 12 17.45 12.07 -8.18
C GLU A 12 16.21 12.22 -9.08
N LEU A 13 15.20 11.36 -8.89
CA LEU A 13 13.94 11.43 -9.63
C LEU A 13 13.18 12.74 -9.35
N SER A 14 13.14 13.17 -8.09
CA SER A 14 12.50 14.42 -7.69
C SER A 14 13.20 15.65 -8.27
N ALA A 15 14.54 15.67 -8.29
CA ALA A 15 15.33 16.72 -8.93
C ALA A 15 15.07 16.85 -10.45
N SER A 16 14.57 15.79 -11.09
CA SER A 16 14.13 15.82 -12.49
C SER A 16 12.68 16.33 -12.69
N GLY A 17 12.03 16.81 -11.63
CA GLY A 17 10.67 17.37 -11.67
C GLY A 17 9.55 16.33 -11.50
N LYS A 18 9.85 15.13 -11.02
CA LYS A 18 8.84 14.08 -10.78
C LYS A 18 8.33 14.13 -9.35
N GLN A 19 7.02 13.92 -9.17
CA GLN A 19 6.47 13.63 -7.84
C GLN A 19 6.86 12.20 -7.47
N VAL A 20 7.53 12.04 -6.33
CA VAL A 20 7.93 10.73 -5.80
C VAL A 20 7.07 10.39 -4.59
N VAL A 21 6.60 9.15 -4.56
CA VAL A 21 5.88 8.55 -3.43
C VAL A 21 6.62 7.27 -3.04
N LEU A 22 6.96 7.13 -1.76
CA LEU A 22 7.68 5.97 -1.25
C LEU A 22 6.70 4.89 -0.78
N SER A 23 6.72 3.75 -1.45
CA SER A 23 5.81 2.63 -1.12
C SER A 23 6.29 1.85 0.11
N THR A 24 5.39 1.65 1.07
CA THR A 24 5.63 0.80 2.24
C THR A 24 5.26 -0.65 1.97
N MET A 25 5.76 -1.56 2.80
CA MET A 25 5.38 -2.97 2.72
C MET A 25 3.91 -3.16 3.10
N ALA A 26 3.27 -4.17 2.49
CA ALA A 26 1.99 -4.69 2.94
C ALA A 26 2.23 -5.78 3.99
N LEU A 27 1.28 -5.94 4.93
CA LEU A 27 1.22 -7.06 5.87
C LEU A 27 2.49 -7.23 6.70
N LEU A 28 2.76 -6.27 7.60
CA LEU A 28 3.91 -6.32 8.50
C LEU A 28 3.74 -7.43 9.55
N GLU A 29 4.79 -8.22 9.76
CA GLU A 29 4.81 -9.38 10.66
C GLU A 29 5.90 -9.28 11.73
N ALA A 30 6.94 -8.47 11.50
CA ALA A 30 8.08 -8.34 12.40
C ALA A 30 8.31 -6.90 12.90
N PRO A 31 8.75 -6.71 14.16
CA PRO A 31 9.12 -5.38 14.66
C PRO A 31 10.21 -4.68 13.84
N SER A 32 11.11 -5.44 13.20
CA SER A 32 12.13 -4.91 12.30
C SER A 32 11.53 -4.22 11.07
N GLU A 33 10.42 -4.75 10.54
CA GLU A 33 9.71 -4.17 9.39
C GLU A 33 9.04 -2.84 9.78
N VAL A 34 8.45 -2.78 10.97
CA VAL A 34 7.88 -1.53 11.52
C VAL A 34 8.97 -0.47 11.67
N ASN A 35 10.18 -0.84 12.10
CA ASN A 35 11.30 0.10 12.18
C ASN A 35 11.75 0.61 10.81
N ILE A 36 11.66 -0.20 9.76
CA ILE A 36 11.94 0.22 8.38
C ILE A 36 10.83 1.18 7.90
N MET A 37 9.57 0.84 8.14
CA MET A 37 8.43 1.68 7.79
C MET A 37 8.51 3.06 8.46
N LYS A 38 8.85 3.13 9.76
CA LYS A 38 9.08 4.40 10.45
C LYS A 38 10.16 5.24 9.77
N LYS A 39 11.28 4.64 9.36
CA LYS A 39 12.32 5.37 8.61
C LYS A 39 11.81 5.94 7.29
N TYR A 40 10.92 5.23 6.58
CA TYR A 40 10.29 5.76 5.37
C TYR A 40 9.32 6.89 5.66
N ILE A 41 8.61 6.86 6.78
CA ILE A 41 7.68 7.93 7.18
C ILE A 41 8.47 9.16 7.64
N ASP A 42 9.52 8.98 8.44
CA ASP A 42 10.39 10.03 8.97
C ASP A 42 11.35 10.63 7.91
N ASN A 43 11.07 10.41 6.63
CA ASN A 43 11.96 10.81 5.53
C ASN A 43 12.00 12.34 5.30
N GLY A 44 10.94 13.06 5.69
CA GLY A 44 10.84 14.53 5.63
C GLY A 44 10.66 15.15 4.23
N ASP A 45 10.91 14.39 3.17
CA ASP A 45 11.02 14.91 1.79
C ASP A 45 9.86 14.45 0.88
N PHE A 46 9.31 13.26 1.11
CA PHE A 46 8.41 12.55 0.21
C PHE A 46 7.17 12.04 0.93
N ALA A 47 6.04 12.03 0.20
CA ALA A 47 4.84 11.31 0.61
C ALA A 47 5.09 9.79 0.60
N ILE A 48 4.28 9.06 1.36
CA ILE A 48 4.35 7.59 1.42
C ILE A 48 3.09 6.96 0.83
N GLU A 49 3.23 5.80 0.17
CA GLU A 49 2.11 4.94 -0.17
C GLU A 49 1.98 3.89 0.94
N ALA A 50 0.93 4.04 1.74
CA ALA A 50 0.59 3.17 2.84
C ALA A 50 -0.12 1.92 2.32
N ASN A 51 0.56 0.78 2.45
CA ASN A 51 0.03 -0.54 2.10
C ASN A 51 -0.41 -1.37 3.33
N ASP A 52 -0.42 -0.76 4.51
CA ASP A 52 -0.91 -1.33 5.76
C ASP A 52 -1.52 -0.21 6.62
N VAL A 53 -2.55 -0.52 7.43
CA VAL A 53 -3.22 0.48 8.28
C VAL A 53 -2.28 1.05 9.35
N SER A 54 -1.27 0.30 9.77
CA SER A 54 -0.23 0.81 10.67
C SER A 54 0.61 1.93 10.02
N ALA A 55 0.85 1.88 8.71
CA ALA A 55 1.52 2.94 7.97
C ALA A 55 0.67 4.22 7.94
N ILE A 56 -0.65 4.07 7.74
CA ILE A 56 -1.61 5.19 7.78
C ILE A 56 -1.56 5.88 9.15
N GLN A 57 -1.61 5.10 10.23
CA GLN A 57 -1.57 5.64 11.58
C GLN A 57 -0.27 6.41 11.85
N LEU A 58 0.89 5.82 11.52
CA LEU A 58 2.18 6.45 11.74
C LEU A 58 2.39 7.70 10.88
N ALA A 59 1.92 7.69 9.63
CA ALA A 59 1.97 8.85 8.74
C ALA A 59 1.08 9.98 9.26
N SER A 60 -0.13 9.65 9.73
CA SER A 60 -1.04 10.59 10.38
C SER A 60 -0.43 11.22 11.64
N GLU A 61 0.17 10.42 12.52
CA GLU A 61 0.85 10.92 13.73
C GLU A 61 2.03 11.84 13.40
N SER A 62 2.78 11.49 12.36
CA SER A 62 3.96 12.24 11.90
C SER A 62 3.60 13.41 10.97
N LYS A 63 2.30 13.61 10.67
CA LYS A 63 1.77 14.62 9.73
C LYS A 63 2.39 14.54 8.33
N VAL A 64 2.71 13.33 7.90
CA VAL A 64 3.26 13.06 6.57
C VAL A 64 2.09 12.79 5.62
N PRO A 65 1.97 13.53 4.49
CA PRO A 65 0.97 13.23 3.48
C PRO A 65 1.14 11.80 2.95
N PHE A 66 0.04 11.07 2.80
CA PHE A 66 0.09 9.69 2.34
C PHE A 66 -0.96 9.33 1.29
N VAL A 67 -0.59 8.36 0.47
CA VAL A 67 -1.47 7.66 -0.46
C VAL A 67 -1.92 6.38 0.22
N VAL A 68 -3.21 6.05 0.18
CA VAL A 68 -3.69 4.72 0.56
C VAL A 68 -3.55 3.81 -0.65
N GLY A 69 -2.66 2.83 -0.56
CA GLY A 69 -2.38 1.89 -1.64
C GLY A 69 -3.47 0.82 -1.80
N PRO A 70 -3.43 0.07 -2.92
CA PRO A 70 -4.46 -0.93 -3.25
C PRO A 70 -4.43 -2.16 -2.33
N ALA A 71 -3.38 -2.31 -1.50
CA ALA A 71 -3.28 -3.39 -0.52
C ALA A 71 -4.14 -3.16 0.74
N VAL A 72 -4.63 -1.93 0.96
CA VAL A 72 -5.46 -1.60 2.12
C VAL A 72 -6.93 -1.79 1.77
N ASN A 73 -7.60 -2.67 2.50
CA ASN A 73 -9.02 -3.02 2.34
C ASN A 73 -9.95 -1.81 2.60
N THR A 74 -10.11 -0.97 1.58
CA THR A 74 -10.88 0.27 1.63
C THR A 74 -12.12 0.13 0.77
N TYR A 75 -13.20 -0.36 1.37
CA TYR A 75 -14.38 -0.81 0.63
C TYR A 75 -15.58 0.14 0.70
N ASN A 76 -15.49 1.26 1.41
CA ASN A 76 -16.63 2.17 1.53
C ASN A 76 -16.18 3.62 1.74
N ALA A 77 -17.09 4.55 1.47
CA ALA A 77 -16.80 5.98 1.58
C ALA A 77 -16.59 6.46 3.03
N ARG A 78 -17.08 5.74 4.04
CA ARG A 78 -16.82 6.08 5.46
C ARG A 78 -15.38 5.81 5.84
N THR A 79 -14.78 4.74 5.33
CA THR A 79 -13.35 4.47 5.50
C THR A 79 -12.52 5.54 4.79
N LEU A 80 -12.91 5.95 3.57
CA LEU A 80 -12.27 7.08 2.88
C LEU A 80 -12.37 8.39 3.67
N GLN A 81 -13.52 8.65 4.30
CA GLN A 81 -13.70 9.81 5.19
C GLN A 81 -12.73 9.79 6.37
N LEU A 82 -12.50 8.61 6.97
CA LEU A 82 -11.54 8.45 8.06
C LEU A 82 -10.12 8.76 7.59
N PHE A 83 -9.70 8.19 6.46
CA PHE A 83 -8.36 8.40 5.92
C PHE A 83 -8.13 9.85 5.45
N ALA A 84 -9.14 10.48 4.84
CA ALA A 84 -9.08 11.90 4.49
C ALA A 84 -8.83 12.78 5.73
N LYS A 85 -9.53 12.52 6.85
CA LYS A 85 -9.30 13.22 8.13
C LYS A 85 -7.91 12.98 8.72
N GLN A 86 -7.28 11.86 8.38
CA GLN A 86 -5.94 11.50 8.83
C GLN A 86 -4.81 12.11 7.97
N GLY A 87 -5.15 12.76 6.84
CA GLY A 87 -4.16 13.38 5.94
C GLY A 87 -3.87 12.60 4.66
N MET A 88 -4.77 11.68 4.28
CA MET A 88 -4.71 11.03 2.97
C MET A 88 -4.87 12.06 1.86
N ILE A 89 -3.95 12.05 0.88
CA ILE A 89 -4.01 12.92 -0.31
C ILE A 89 -4.51 12.19 -1.55
N ARG A 90 -4.45 10.85 -1.54
CA ARG A 90 -4.81 10.00 -2.67
C ARG A 90 -5.22 8.61 -2.21
N TRP A 91 -6.18 8.03 -2.91
CA TRP A 91 -6.61 6.66 -2.73
C TRP A 91 -6.43 5.87 -4.03
N CYS A 92 -5.66 4.80 -3.97
CA CYS A 92 -5.59 3.80 -5.02
C CYS A 92 -6.57 2.67 -4.70
N MET A 93 -7.55 2.46 -5.58
CA MET A 93 -8.63 1.50 -5.35
C MET A 93 -8.09 0.06 -5.28
N PRO A 94 -8.54 -0.76 -4.30
CA PRO A 94 -8.24 -2.18 -4.27
C PRO A 94 -8.60 -2.88 -5.59
N VAL A 95 -7.72 -3.76 -6.06
CA VAL A 95 -7.76 -4.30 -7.42
C VAL A 95 -8.95 -5.25 -7.67
N GLU A 96 -9.54 -5.77 -6.61
CA GLU A 96 -10.69 -6.66 -6.63
C GLU A 96 -12.04 -5.94 -6.84
N LEU A 97 -12.06 -4.61 -6.75
CA LEU A 97 -13.29 -3.82 -6.82
C LEU A 97 -13.67 -3.48 -8.27
N SER A 98 -14.96 -3.51 -8.56
CA SER A 98 -15.50 -3.24 -9.89
C SER A 98 -15.64 -1.73 -10.17
N ARG A 99 -15.82 -1.38 -11.45
CA ARG A 99 -16.21 -0.02 -11.87
C ARG A 99 -17.47 0.46 -11.16
N GLU A 100 -18.50 -0.37 -11.08
CA GLU A 100 -19.77 -0.03 -10.42
C GLU A 100 -19.56 0.27 -8.93
N TRP A 101 -18.67 -0.50 -8.28
CA TRP A 101 -18.29 -0.23 -6.90
C TRP A 101 -17.61 1.14 -6.75
N LEU A 102 -16.69 1.47 -7.66
CA LEU A 102 -16.03 2.77 -7.67
C LEU A 102 -17.03 3.92 -7.82
N GLU A 103 -17.95 3.83 -8.78
CA GLU A 103 -19.00 4.83 -9.01
C GLU A 103 -19.86 5.03 -7.75
N ASN A 104 -20.31 3.94 -7.13
CA ASN A 104 -21.07 3.98 -5.88
C ASN A 104 -20.27 4.60 -4.72
N ALA A 105 -19.00 4.25 -4.59
CA ALA A 105 -18.13 4.83 -3.55
C ALA A 105 -17.91 6.34 -3.77
N MET A 106 -17.80 6.79 -5.02
CA MET A 106 -17.65 8.20 -5.35
C MET A 106 -18.92 9.01 -5.10
N ASN A 107 -20.10 8.48 -5.45
CA ASN A 107 -21.38 9.10 -5.12
C ASN A 107 -21.54 9.26 -3.59
N GLN A 108 -21.23 8.20 -2.82
CA GLN A 108 -21.25 8.29 -1.36
C GLN A 108 -20.21 9.27 -0.81
N ALA A 109 -19.05 9.41 -1.46
CA ALA A 109 -18.04 10.40 -1.09
C ALA A 109 -18.51 11.84 -1.37
N GLU A 110 -19.33 12.06 -2.39
CA GLU A 110 -20.00 13.35 -2.65
C GLU A 110 -21.04 13.66 -1.58
N ASP A 111 -21.91 12.70 -1.25
CA ASP A 111 -22.92 12.83 -0.18
C ASP A 111 -22.28 13.16 1.19
N LEU A 112 -21.08 12.62 1.44
CA LEU A 112 -20.29 12.88 2.65
C LEU A 112 -19.46 14.17 2.59
N GLY A 113 -19.42 14.87 1.45
CA GLY A 113 -18.66 16.10 1.26
C GLY A 113 -17.14 15.92 1.25
N ILE A 114 -16.65 14.71 0.92
CA ILE A 114 -15.21 14.38 0.95
C ILE A 114 -14.60 14.20 -0.44
N ARG A 115 -15.40 14.14 -1.51
CA ARG A 115 -14.93 13.81 -2.88
C ARG A 115 -13.80 14.70 -3.39
N GLY A 116 -13.77 15.97 -3.00
CA GLY A 116 -12.74 16.94 -3.41
C GLY A 116 -11.49 16.98 -2.53
N GLN A 117 -11.39 16.12 -1.51
CA GLN A 117 -10.30 16.16 -0.53
C GLN A 117 -9.09 15.28 -0.92
N PHE A 118 -9.26 14.37 -1.89
CA PHE A 118 -8.22 13.42 -2.30
C PHE A 118 -8.33 13.05 -3.78
N GLU A 119 -7.22 12.59 -4.35
CA GLU A 119 -7.15 12.02 -5.69
C GLU A 119 -7.57 10.54 -5.69
N VAL A 120 -8.05 10.05 -6.83
CA VAL A 120 -8.47 8.65 -6.99
C VAL A 120 -7.68 8.01 -8.13
N GLU A 121 -7.02 6.91 -7.84
CA GLU A 121 -6.26 6.11 -8.80
C GLU A 121 -6.82 4.69 -8.91
N VAL A 122 -6.64 4.09 -10.09
CA VAL A 122 -7.00 2.70 -10.36
C VAL A 122 -5.81 2.02 -11.04
N PHE A 123 -5.49 0.81 -10.58
CA PHE A 123 -4.46 -0.01 -11.20
C PHE A 123 -4.91 -0.50 -12.59
N SER A 124 -4.32 0.05 -13.65
CA SER A 124 -4.76 -0.19 -15.04
C SER A 124 -3.90 -1.17 -15.83
N HIS A 125 -2.64 -1.36 -15.45
CA HIS A 125 -1.70 -2.20 -16.18
C HIS A 125 -0.63 -2.81 -15.27
N GLY A 126 -0.35 -4.10 -15.46
CA GLY A 126 0.67 -4.86 -14.72
C GLY A 126 0.14 -6.18 -14.18
N TYR A 127 0.94 -6.84 -13.36
CA TYR A 127 0.53 -8.07 -12.68
C TYR A 127 -0.31 -7.74 -11.46
N LEU A 128 -1.52 -8.30 -11.40
CA LEU A 128 -2.40 -8.14 -10.24
C LEU A 128 -1.91 -9.01 -9.07
N PRO A 129 -1.83 -8.46 -7.85
CA PRO A 129 -1.57 -9.26 -6.66
C PRO A 129 -2.73 -10.23 -6.45
N LEU A 130 -2.47 -11.54 -6.57
CA LEU A 130 -3.50 -12.57 -6.39
C LEU A 130 -3.91 -12.71 -4.91
N ALA A 131 -2.94 -12.64 -4.00
CA ALA A 131 -3.16 -12.71 -2.56
C ALA A 131 -1.94 -12.17 -1.79
N TYR A 132 -2.20 -11.53 -0.65
CA TYR A 132 -1.19 -11.28 0.38
C TYR A 132 -1.29 -12.38 1.43
N SER A 133 -0.17 -12.97 1.82
CA SER A 133 -0.14 -14.04 2.80
C SER A 133 0.96 -13.80 3.82
N ALA A 134 0.58 -13.79 5.10
CA ALA A 134 1.55 -13.72 6.19
C ALA A 134 2.34 -15.02 6.29
N ARG A 135 1.71 -16.14 5.92
CA ARG A 135 2.32 -17.47 5.96
C ARG A 135 1.99 -18.24 4.70
N CYS A 136 2.99 -18.39 3.83
CA CYS A 136 2.88 -19.23 2.65
C CYS A 136 2.65 -20.70 3.05
N PHE A 137 1.54 -21.28 2.63
CA PHE A 137 1.20 -22.67 2.91
C PHE A 137 2.28 -23.63 2.38
N THR A 138 2.73 -23.43 1.14
CA THR A 138 3.75 -24.29 0.54
C THR A 138 5.11 -24.18 1.24
N ALA A 139 5.54 -22.96 1.59
CA ALA A 139 6.78 -22.78 2.33
C ALA A 139 6.71 -23.50 3.68
N ARG A 140 5.59 -23.38 4.39
CA ARG A 140 5.36 -24.09 5.65
C ARG A 140 5.37 -25.61 5.47
N ALA A 141 4.71 -26.13 4.44
CA ALA A 141 4.66 -27.57 4.15
C ALA A 141 6.06 -28.14 3.88
N GLU A 142 6.92 -27.36 3.22
CA GLU A 142 8.34 -27.68 2.96
C GLU A 142 9.27 -27.31 4.13
N ASN A 143 8.72 -26.89 5.28
CA ASN A 143 9.45 -26.44 6.47
C ASN A 143 10.47 -25.32 6.20
N ARG A 144 10.12 -24.39 5.31
CA ARG A 144 10.91 -23.22 4.93
C ARG A 144 10.35 -21.95 5.58
N ALA A 145 11.24 -21.02 5.90
CA ALA A 145 10.84 -19.66 6.24
C ALA A 145 10.28 -18.93 5.01
N LYS A 146 9.42 -17.93 5.22
CA LYS A 146 8.86 -17.09 4.14
C LYS A 146 9.98 -16.41 3.33
N ASP A 147 10.95 -15.84 4.05
CA ASP A 147 12.07 -15.09 3.47
C ASP A 147 13.04 -15.98 2.68
N ASP A 148 13.01 -17.30 2.92
CA ASP A 148 13.86 -18.30 2.28
C ASP A 148 13.01 -19.39 1.58
N CYS A 149 11.86 -18.99 1.04
CA CYS A 149 10.93 -19.93 0.42
C CYS A 149 11.45 -20.50 -0.91
N GLU A 150 12.47 -19.88 -1.51
CA GLU A 150 13.08 -20.22 -2.81
C GLU A 150 12.04 -20.47 -3.92
N THR A 151 10.89 -19.79 -3.88
CA THR A 151 9.79 -20.00 -4.83
C THR A 151 9.31 -21.47 -4.92
N CYS A 152 9.37 -22.22 -3.81
CA CYS A 152 9.01 -23.63 -3.74
C CYS A 152 7.61 -23.97 -4.30
N CYS A 153 6.68 -23.00 -4.31
CA CYS A 153 5.35 -23.11 -4.91
C CYS A 153 5.36 -23.43 -6.42
N ILE A 154 6.45 -23.12 -7.16
CA ILE A 154 6.58 -23.45 -8.59
C ILE A 154 6.51 -24.97 -8.83
N LYS A 155 6.91 -25.79 -7.85
CA LYS A 155 6.80 -27.25 -7.96
C LYS A 155 5.34 -27.76 -7.96
N TYR A 156 4.40 -26.92 -7.51
CA TYR A 156 3.00 -27.30 -7.25
C TYR A 156 2.01 -26.54 -8.12
N GLN A 157 2.41 -26.13 -9.33
CA GLN A 157 1.59 -25.35 -10.27
C GLN A 157 0.21 -25.95 -10.59
N GLN A 158 -0.01 -27.24 -10.36
CA GLN A 158 -1.29 -27.91 -10.60
C GLN A 158 -2.23 -27.99 -9.38
N ALA A 159 -1.76 -27.62 -8.17
CA ALA A 159 -2.48 -27.89 -6.92
C ALA A 159 -3.60 -26.87 -6.59
N PHE A 160 -3.78 -25.82 -7.40
CA PHE A 160 -4.80 -24.78 -7.18
C PHE A 160 -5.63 -24.52 -8.44
N LYS A 161 -6.21 -25.58 -9.01
CA LYS A 161 -7.33 -25.46 -9.95
C LYS A 161 -8.66 -25.51 -9.22
#